data_AF-A0A7K2YWR0-F1
#
_entry.id   AF-A0A7K2YWR0-F1
#
_cell.length_a   1.000
_cell.length_b   1.000
_cell.length_c   1.000
_cell.angle_alpha   90.00
_cell.angle_beta   90.00
_cell.angle_gamma   90.00
#
_symmetry.space_group_name_H-M   'P 1'
#
loop_
_entity.id
_entity.type
_entity.pdbx_description
1 polymer ?
#
loop_
_entity_poly.entity_id
_entity_poly.type
_entity_poly.pdbx_seq_one_letter_code
_entity_poly.pdbx_strand_id
1 'polypeptide(L)'
;MGAVPGWLLRHRVRIEPYIGDSAYGPLYGAELTVRAMVDDTTRIVRSPTGAEVTSSTTVYVRRGVACPPGSRVTLPSGRRTVAISTADRNGGGLPTPDHQEVSLE
;
A
#
# COMPACT_ATOMS: atom_id res chain seq x y z
N MET A 1 -7.36 -11.82 -18.58
CA MET A 1 -6.91 -11.05 -17.40
C MET A 1 -5.92 -10.00 -17.86
N GLY A 2 -6.27 -8.72 -17.72
CA GLY A 2 -5.41 -7.62 -18.13
C GLY A 2 -4.61 -7.16 -16.94
N ALA A 3 -3.33 -7.52 -16.83
CA ALA A 3 -2.47 -6.97 -15.79
C ALA A 3 -2.48 -5.43 -15.85
N VAL A 4 -2.44 -4.75 -14.70
CA VAL A 4 -2.36 -3.29 -14.67
C VAL A 4 -1.21 -2.77 -15.56
N PRO A 5 -1.51 -1.90 -16.55
CA PRO A 5 -0.48 -1.37 -17.43
C PRO A 5 0.64 -0.66 -16.65
N GLY A 6 1.89 -0.98 -16.98
CA GLY A 6 3.05 -0.46 -16.24
C GLY A 6 3.20 1.06 -16.29
N TRP A 7 2.62 1.72 -17.30
CA TRP A 7 2.63 3.18 -17.44
C TRP A 7 1.72 3.89 -16.43
N LEU A 8 0.71 3.21 -15.87
CA LEU A 8 -0.09 3.73 -14.75
C LEU A 8 0.68 3.68 -13.43
N LEU A 9 1.56 2.69 -13.27
CA LEU A 9 2.42 2.52 -12.08
C LEU A 9 3.67 3.40 -12.18
N ARG A 10 3.48 4.72 -12.11
CA ARG A 10 4.55 5.72 -12.31
C ARG A 10 5.50 5.87 -11.13
N HIS A 11 5.04 5.59 -9.91
CA HIS A 11 5.79 5.76 -8.68
C HIS A 11 6.70 4.57 -8.38
N ARG A 12 7.60 4.75 -7.42
CA ARG A 12 8.38 3.70 -6.77
C ARG A 12 8.13 3.76 -5.28
N VAL A 13 7.73 2.63 -4.71
CA VAL A 13 7.62 2.46 -3.26
C VAL A 13 8.58 1.36 -2.82
N ARG A 14 9.08 1.48 -1.59
CA ARG A 14 9.90 0.45 -0.96
C ARG A 14 9.04 -0.27 0.07
N ILE A 15 9.08 -1.59 0.05
CA ILE A 15 8.27 -2.43 0.92
C ILE A 15 9.20 -3.36 1.66
N GLU A 16 9.13 -3.34 2.98
CA GLU A 16 9.72 -4.34 3.85
C GLU A 16 8.57 -5.26 4.32
N PRO A 17 8.43 -6.46 3.74
CA PRO A 17 7.28 -7.32 4.01
C PRO A 17 7.28 -7.75 5.47
N TYR A 18 6.15 -7.66 6.16
CA TYR A 18 6.04 -8.17 7.51
C TYR A 18 6.09 -9.71 7.51
N ILE A 19 6.91 -10.29 8.37
CA ILE A 19 7.15 -11.75 8.44
C ILE A 19 6.80 -12.35 9.81
N GLY A 20 6.23 -11.55 10.72
CA GLY A 20 5.83 -11.97 12.07
C GLY A 20 6.45 -11.09 13.15
N ASP A 21 6.24 -11.48 14.42
CA ASP A 21 6.77 -10.78 15.58
C ASP A 21 7.93 -11.54 16.23
N SER A 22 8.84 -10.78 16.82
CA SER A 22 9.87 -11.26 17.75
C SER A 22 9.56 -10.77 19.17
N ALA A 23 10.34 -11.25 20.15
CA ALA A 23 10.29 -10.73 21.52
C ALA A 23 10.56 -9.22 21.64
N TYR A 24 11.14 -8.60 20.60
CA TYR A 24 11.50 -7.18 20.57
C TYR A 24 10.65 -6.35 19.59
N GLY A 25 9.61 -6.95 18.99
CA GLY A 25 8.71 -6.28 18.05
C GLY A 25 8.71 -6.90 16.64
N PRO A 26 8.12 -6.20 15.66
CA PRO A 26 7.84 -6.75 14.34
C PRO A 26 9.11 -7.03 13.54
N LEU A 27 9.15 -8.17 12.88
CA LEU A 27 10.19 -8.59 11.96
C LEU A 27 9.77 -8.32 10.52
N TYR A 28 10.74 -7.93 9.71
CA TYR A 28 10.55 -7.63 8.30
C TYR A 28 11.50 -8.42 7.43
N GLY A 29 11.01 -8.82 6.27
CA GLY A 29 11.81 -9.41 5.20
C GLY A 29 12.67 -8.38 4.48
N ALA A 30 13.38 -8.84 3.45
CA ALA A 30 14.21 -7.97 2.61
C ALA A 30 13.38 -6.87 1.94
N GLU A 31 13.94 -5.66 1.88
CA GLU A 31 13.30 -4.53 1.21
C GLU A 31 13.18 -4.78 -0.29
N LEU A 32 11.99 -4.51 -0.84
CA LEU A 32 11.66 -4.64 -2.25
C LEU A 32 11.23 -3.28 -2.80
N THR A 33 11.87 -2.82 -3.86
CA THR A 33 11.44 -1.62 -4.60
C THR A 33 10.48 -2.02 -5.72
N VAL A 34 9.22 -1.57 -5.66
CA VAL A 34 8.19 -1.93 -6.64
C VAL A 34 7.59 -0.71 -7.34
N ARG A 35 7.07 -0.93 -8.56
CA ARG A 35 6.29 0.09 -9.27
C ARG A 35 4.91 0.21 -8.63
N ALA A 36 4.44 1.43 -8.44
CA ALA A 36 3.13 1.68 -7.88
C ALA A 36 2.43 2.89 -8.50
N MET A 37 1.11 2.94 -8.37
CA MET A 37 0.37 4.20 -8.35
C MET A 37 0.05 4.51 -6.89
N VAL A 38 0.39 5.71 -6.43
CA VAL A 38 0.16 6.14 -5.05
C VAL A 38 -0.95 7.17 -5.10
N ASP A 39 -2.03 6.89 -4.39
CA ASP A 39 -3.08 7.85 -4.08
C ASP A 39 -2.88 8.28 -2.62
N ASP A 40 -2.18 9.40 -2.43
CA ASP A 40 -1.92 9.98 -1.12
C ASP A 40 -2.92 11.11 -0.86
N THR A 41 -4.07 10.74 -0.30
CA THR A 41 -5.14 11.69 0.02
C THR A 41 -5.14 11.97 1.52
N THR A 42 -4.79 13.21 1.90
CA THR A 42 -4.96 13.67 3.28
C THR A 42 -6.38 14.22 3.45
N ARG A 43 -7.15 13.67 4.39
CA ARG A 43 -8.51 14.13 4.68
C ARG A 43 -8.56 14.75 6.08
N ILE A 44 -8.94 16.02 6.15
CA ILE A 44 -9.28 16.67 7.41
C ILE A 44 -10.75 16.40 7.71
N VAL A 45 -11.02 15.69 8.80
CA VAL A 45 -12.37 15.45 9.32
C VAL A 45 -12.58 16.40 10.50
N ARG A 46 -13.51 17.33 10.38
CA ARG A 46 -13.90 18.20 11.50
C ARG A 46 -14.92 17.48 12.36
N SER A 47 -14.53 17.09 13.57
CA SER A 47 -15.43 16.54 14.57
C SER A 47 -16.00 17.66 15.46
N PRO A 48 -17.12 17.43 16.17
CA PRO A 48 -17.68 18.40 17.13
C PRO A 48 -16.73 18.75 18.29
N THR A 49 -15.73 17.91 18.58
CA THR A 49 -14.75 18.11 19.66
C THR A 49 -13.42 18.70 19.17
N GLY A 50 -13.24 18.91 17.86
CA GLY A 50 -12.02 19.45 17.26
C GLY A 50 -11.75 18.92 15.85
N ALA A 51 -10.69 19.41 15.21
CA ALA A 51 -10.27 18.90 13.89
C ALA A 51 -9.42 17.62 14.06
N GLU A 52 -9.82 16.53 13.40
CA GLU A 52 -9.04 15.30 13.25
C GLU A 52 -8.48 15.24 11.83
N VAL A 53 -7.19 14.92 11.68
CA VAL A 53 -6.56 14.76 10.37
C VAL A 53 -6.32 13.28 10.17
N THR A 54 -7.02 12.67 9.20
CA THR A 54 -6.82 11.28 8.81
C THR A 54 -6.08 11.26 7.47
N SER A 55 -4.87 10.71 7.46
CA SER A 55 -4.22 10.36 6.20
C SER A 55 -4.88 9.07 5.69
N SER A 56 -5.33 9.06 4.43
CA SER A 56 -5.79 7.83 3.78
C SER A 56 -4.95 7.66 2.52
N THR A 57 -3.95 6.80 2.62
CA THR A 57 -3.08 6.52 1.48
C THR A 57 -3.34 5.12 0.96
N THR A 58 -3.61 5.03 -0.34
CA THR A 58 -3.75 3.74 -1.03
C THR A 58 -2.65 3.61 -2.07
N VAL A 59 -2.00 2.45 -2.07
CA VAL A 59 -0.97 2.11 -3.05
C VAL A 59 -1.48 0.96 -3.91
N TYR A 60 -1.51 1.19 -5.22
CA TYR A 60 -1.85 0.20 -6.22
C TYR A 60 -0.57 -0.38 -6.81
N VAL A 61 -0.40 -1.69 -6.71
CA VAL A 61 0.77 -2.42 -7.23
C VAL A 61 0.32 -3.57 -8.14
N ARG A 62 1.29 -4.20 -8.82
CA ARG A 62 1.01 -5.45 -9.52
C ARG A 62 0.59 -6.54 -8.51
N ARG A 63 -0.24 -7.48 -8.95
CA ARG A 63 -0.60 -8.65 -8.15
C ARG A 63 0.63 -9.46 -7.76
N GLY A 64 0.58 -10.06 -6.58
CA GLY A 64 1.63 -10.94 -6.05
C GLY A 64 2.80 -10.22 -5.40
N VAL A 65 2.70 -8.90 -5.19
CA VAL A 65 3.70 -8.18 -4.39
C VAL A 65 3.54 -8.58 -2.93
N ALA A 66 4.63 -9.04 -2.31
CA ALA A 66 4.64 -9.39 -0.89
C ALA A 66 4.51 -8.12 -0.04
N CYS A 67 3.30 -7.82 0.39
CA CYS A 67 2.98 -6.71 1.28
C CYS A 67 1.79 -7.09 2.15
N PRO A 68 1.91 -8.08 3.06
CA PRO A 68 0.84 -8.37 4.01
C PRO A 68 0.58 -7.18 4.95
N PRO A 69 -0.59 -7.12 5.63
CA PRO A 69 -0.81 -6.19 6.73
C PRO A 69 0.34 -6.21 7.75
N GLY A 70 0.72 -5.04 8.25
CA GLY A 70 1.89 -4.84 9.10
C GLY A 70 3.18 -4.52 8.33
N SER A 71 3.23 -4.72 7.01
CA SER A 71 4.42 -4.40 6.21
C SER A 71 4.75 -2.91 6.26
N ARG A 72 6.05 -2.59 6.34
CA ARG A 72 6.49 -1.19 6.28
C ARG A 72 6.61 -0.76 4.83
N VAL A 73 6.01 0.40 4.53
CA VAL A 73 5.96 0.96 3.19
C VAL A 73 6.57 2.35 3.24
N THR A 74 7.59 2.58 2.40
CA THR A 74 8.16 3.90 2.18
C THR A 74 7.64 4.45 0.85
N LEU A 75 6.92 5.56 0.94
CA LEU A 75 6.30 6.27 -0.17
C LEU A 75 7.35 7.07 -0.98
N PRO A 76 7.00 7.53 -2.20
CA PRO A 76 7.90 8.35 -3.02
C PRO A 76 8.27 9.68 -2.35
N SER A 77 7.40 10.19 -1.46
CA SER A 77 7.65 11.38 -0.64
C SER A 77 8.73 11.16 0.43
N GLY A 78 9.16 9.92 0.65
CA GLY A 78 10.05 9.54 1.75
C GLY A 78 9.30 9.21 3.05
N ARG A 79 7.99 9.49 3.14
CA ARG A 79 7.16 9.11 4.29
C ARG A 79 7.14 7.59 4.42
N ARG A 80 7.38 7.10 5.63
CA ARG A 80 7.22 5.68 6.01
C ARG A 80 5.91 5.53 6.78
N THR A 81 5.16 4.51 6.44
CA THR A 81 3.85 4.14 7.03
C THR A 81 3.72 2.61 6.99
N VAL A 82 2.66 2.07 7.55
CA VAL A 82 2.40 0.64 7.67
C VAL A 82 1.17 0.25 6.84
N ALA A 83 1.24 -0.92 6.19
CA ALA A 83 0.09 -1.51 5.51
C ALA A 83 -0.96 -1.96 6.54
N ILE A 84 -2.18 -1.42 6.45
CA ILE A 84 -3.32 -1.83 7.30
C ILE A 84 -4.05 -3.01 6.66
N SER A 85 -4.21 -2.99 5.34
CA SER A 85 -4.92 -4.04 4.62
C SER A 85 -4.34 -4.22 3.23
N THR A 86 -4.60 -5.39 2.65
CA THR A 86 -4.16 -5.73 1.29
C THR A 86 -5.23 -6.53 0.61
N ALA A 87 -5.65 -6.06 -0.57
CA ALA A 87 -6.72 -6.67 -1.35
C ALA A 87 -6.22 -7.04 -2.75
N ASP A 88 -6.50 -8.27 -3.16
CA ASP A 88 -6.22 -8.74 -4.52
C ASP A 88 -7.41 -8.42 -5.43
N ARG A 89 -7.22 -7.52 -6.41
CA ARG A 89 -8.24 -7.12 -7.38
C ARG A 89 -7.96 -7.83 -8.71
N ASN A 90 -8.68 -8.92 -8.96
CA ASN A 90 -8.47 -9.81 -10.11
C ASN A 90 -9.61 -9.79 -11.15
N GLY A 91 -10.55 -8.85 -11.02
CA GLY A 91 -11.62 -8.61 -12.01
C GLY A 91 -12.61 -9.76 -12.24
N GLY A 92 -12.45 -10.92 -11.60
CA GLY A 92 -13.31 -12.10 -11.81
C GLY A 92 -13.39 -12.58 -13.26
N GLY A 93 -12.38 -12.28 -14.09
CA GLY A 93 -12.39 -12.60 -15.53
C GLY A 93 -12.92 -11.50 -16.45
N LEU A 94 -13.38 -10.37 -15.91
CA LEU A 94 -13.68 -9.17 -16.69
C LEU A 94 -12.40 -8.57 -17.30
N PRO A 95 -12.50 -7.79 -18.41
CA PRO A 95 -11.36 -7.13 -19.04
C PRO A 95 -10.93 -5.87 -18.26
N THR A 96 -10.84 -5.96 -16.93
CA THR A 96 -10.39 -4.88 -16.06
C THR A 96 -8.91 -5.02 -15.70
N PRO A 97 -8.22 -3.92 -15.37
CA PRO A 97 -6.84 -3.97 -14.87
C PRO A 97 -6.73 -4.70 -13.52
N ASP A 98 -6.05 -5.84 -13.53
CA ASP A 98 -5.78 -6.65 -12.35
C ASP A 98 -4.59 -6.07 -11.57
N HIS A 99 -4.78 -5.88 -10.27
CA HIS A 99 -3.82 -5.22 -9.39
C HIS A 99 -4.03 -5.63 -7.93
N GLN A 100 -3.12 -5.19 -7.07
CA GLN A 100 -3.23 -5.34 -5.62
C GLN A 100 -3.31 -3.96 -5.00
N GLU A 101 -4.29 -3.77 -4.13
CA GLU A 101 -4.49 -2.55 -3.36
C GLU A 101 -3.90 -2.73 -1.97
N VAL A 102 -3.12 -1.77 -1.51
CA VAL A 102 -2.56 -1.73 -0.16
C VAL A 102 -3.01 -0.43 0.49
N SER A 103 -3.86 -0.52 1.51
CA SER A 103 -4.27 0.63 2.31
C SER A 103 -3.24 0.84 3.43
N LEU A 104 -2.81 2.09 3.61
CA LEU A 104 -1.81 2.48 4.58
C LEU A 104 -2.42 3.33 5.70
N GLU A 105 -1.67 3.44 6.79
CA GLU A 105 -1.93 4.35 7.92
C GLU A 105 -1.70 5.84 7.59
#